data_AF-A0A6P7TW84-F1
#
_entry.id   AF-A0A6P7TW84-F1
#
_cell.length_a   1.000
_cell.length_b   1.000
_cell.length_c   1.000
_cell.angle_alpha   90.00
_cell.angle_beta   90.00
_cell.angle_gamma   90.00
#
_symmetry.space_group_name_H-M   'P 1'
#
loop_
_entity.id
_entity.type
_entity.pdbx_description
1 polymer ?
#
loop_
_entity_poly.entity_id
_entity_poly.type
_entity_poly.pdbx_seq_one_letter_code
_entity_poly.pdbx_strand_id
1 'polypeptide(L)'
;MELPSLSAIAPMRHSLPGNLSPPHLARIRLRCSANNISAVVVYAPTLTASDEDKDSFYDVLQAVVGRIPASDILIVAGDWNARTGPSNTTNDHILGRFPIGNQCADGERLVNFAVANHLTVSSMRFQHPRRHLLTWYSNDGVAANQIDHFLVRSC
;
A
#
# COMPACT_ATOMS: atom_id res chain seq x y z
N MET A 1 28.28 8.63 -15.57
CA MET A 1 27.25 8.22 -14.61
C MET A 1 26.08 7.73 -15.43
N GLU A 2 26.07 6.43 -15.75
CA GLU A 2 25.04 5.85 -16.62
C GLU A 2 23.75 5.62 -15.84
N LEU A 3 22.63 6.07 -16.40
CA LEU A 3 21.29 5.72 -15.94
C LEU A 3 21.10 4.21 -16.11
N PRO A 4 20.49 3.48 -15.16
CA PRO A 4 20.20 2.07 -15.37
C PRO A 4 19.26 1.90 -16.57
N SER A 5 19.61 0.97 -17.46
CA SER A 5 18.86 0.66 -18.68
C SER A 5 17.39 0.30 -18.37
N LEU A 6 16.48 0.79 -19.21
CA LEU A 6 15.02 0.57 -19.20
C LEU A 6 14.56 -0.89 -19.40
N SER A 7 15.44 -1.87 -19.17
CA SER A 7 15.17 -3.31 -19.33
C SER A 7 14.50 -3.97 -18.11
N ALA A 8 14.13 -3.21 -17.07
CA ALA A 8 13.58 -3.76 -15.83
C ALA A 8 12.05 -3.94 -15.80
N ILE A 9 11.33 -3.51 -16.85
CA ILE A 9 9.91 -3.87 -17.01
C ILE A 9 9.86 -5.17 -17.80
N ALA A 10 10.14 -6.29 -17.12
CA ALA A 10 9.72 -7.58 -17.65
C ALA A 10 8.19 -7.65 -17.48
N PRO A 11 7.38 -7.67 -18.56
CA PRO A 11 6.00 -8.10 -18.41
C PRO A 11 6.05 -9.49 -17.78
N MET A 12 5.23 -9.71 -16.75
CA MET A 12 5.18 -10.95 -15.99
C MET A 12 4.81 -12.11 -16.92
N ARG A 13 5.80 -12.70 -17.59
CA ARG A 13 5.67 -13.92 -18.41
C ARG A 13 5.74 -15.15 -17.52
N HIS A 14 4.87 -15.20 -16.53
CA HIS A 14 4.35 -16.44 -15.98
C HIS A 14 2.90 -16.12 -15.60
N SER A 15 2.01 -16.58 -16.47
CA SER A 15 0.57 -16.45 -16.36
C SER A 15 0.10 -16.80 -14.96
N LEU A 16 -0.37 -15.79 -14.22
CA LEU A 16 -1.40 -16.03 -13.21
C LEU A 16 -2.59 -16.70 -13.95
N PRO A 17 -3.22 -17.73 -13.38
CA PRO A 17 -4.41 -18.30 -13.98
C PRO A 17 -5.50 -17.22 -14.02
N GLY A 18 -5.96 -16.88 -15.21
CA GLY A 18 -6.92 -15.79 -15.42
C GLY A 18 -6.25 -14.43 -15.57
N ASN A 19 -6.85 -13.61 -16.44
CA ASN A 19 -6.38 -12.31 -16.92
C ASN A 19 -6.48 -11.20 -15.83
N LEU A 20 -5.94 -11.44 -14.63
CA LEU A 20 -6.07 -10.58 -13.46
C LEU A 20 -4.73 -9.93 -13.10
N SER A 21 -4.30 -8.98 -13.93
CA SER A 21 -3.94 -7.70 -13.32
C SER A 21 -5.15 -6.80 -13.54
N PRO A 22 -6.06 -6.65 -12.55
CA PRO A 22 -6.93 -5.47 -12.58
C PRO A 22 -6.03 -4.24 -12.73
N PRO A 23 -6.49 -3.11 -13.31
CA PRO A 23 -5.69 -1.89 -13.54
C PRO A 23 -5.12 -1.24 -12.26
N HIS A 24 -5.20 -1.93 -11.13
CA HIS A 24 -5.03 -1.46 -9.76
C HIS A 24 -3.76 -1.97 -9.09
N LEU A 25 -3.01 -2.91 -9.69
CA LEU A 25 -1.81 -3.50 -9.07
C LEU A 25 -0.66 -3.61 -10.08
N ALA A 26 0.53 -3.19 -9.67
CA ALA A 26 1.77 -3.47 -10.37
C ALA A 26 2.83 -3.99 -9.38
N ARG A 27 3.78 -4.80 -9.85
CA ARG A 27 4.86 -5.31 -9.01
C ARG A 27 6.20 -5.25 -9.73
N ILE A 28 7.22 -4.84 -9.00
CA ILE A 28 8.61 -4.94 -9.43
C ILE A 28 9.44 -5.64 -8.34
N ARG A 29 10.46 -6.39 -8.76
CA ARG A 29 11.46 -6.96 -7.86
C ARG A 29 12.84 -6.51 -8.31
N LEU A 30 13.50 -5.75 -7.45
CA LEU A 30 14.85 -5.23 -7.65
C LEU A 30 15.84 -6.18 -6.98
N ARG A 31 16.88 -6.55 -7.71
CA ARG A 31 17.98 -7.36 -7.14
C ARG A 31 19.02 -6.42 -6.54
N CYS A 32 19.35 -6.63 -5.27
CA CYS A 32 20.36 -5.85 -4.56
C CYS A 32 21.39 -6.77 -3.91
N SER A 33 22.56 -6.22 -3.54
CA SER A 33 23.69 -6.99 -3.00
C SER A 33 23.42 -7.60 -1.62
N ALA A 34 22.63 -6.93 -0.77
CA ALA A 34 22.28 -7.44 0.55
C ALA A 34 20.94 -8.20 0.53
N ASN A 35 19.84 -7.49 0.30
CA ASN A 35 18.50 -8.06 0.21
C ASN A 35 17.79 -7.52 -1.03
N ASN A 36 17.11 -8.41 -1.77
CA ASN A 36 16.24 -7.97 -2.85
C ASN A 36 15.09 -7.12 -2.30
N ILE A 37 14.60 -6.18 -3.09
CA ILE A 37 13.46 -5.35 -2.75
C ILE A 37 12.32 -5.73 -3.68
N SER A 38 11.18 -6.12 -3.12
CA SER A 38 9.94 -6.31 -3.86
C SER A 38 9.00 -5.15 -3.55
N ALA A 39 8.64 -4.39 -4.57
CA ALA A 39 7.67 -3.30 -4.46
C ALA A 39 6.38 -3.68 -5.18
N VAL A 40 5.25 -3.55 -4.48
CA VAL A 40 3.90 -3.67 -5.05
C VAL A 40 3.29 -2.27 -5.04
N VAL A 41 2.93 -1.77 -6.22
CA VAL A 41 2.20 -0.52 -6.37
C VAL A 41 0.72 -0.81 -6.43
N VAL A 42 -0.08 -0.06 -5.67
CA VAL A 42 -1.53 -0.24 -5.56
C VAL A 42 -2.30 1.02 -5.94
N TYR A 43 -3.47 0.81 -6.52
CA TYR A 43 -4.54 1.80 -6.67
C TYR A 43 -5.83 1.12 -6.21
N ALA A 44 -6.16 1.25 -4.92
CA ALA A 44 -7.29 0.55 -4.33
C ALA A 44 -8.63 1.11 -4.84
N PRO A 45 -9.70 0.31 -4.86
CA PRO A 45 -11.04 0.80 -5.22
C PRO A 45 -11.46 1.99 -4.36
N THR A 46 -12.20 2.93 -4.96
CA THR A 46 -12.72 4.11 -4.27
C THR A 46 -13.72 3.75 -3.17
N LEU A 47 -13.99 4.68 -2.26
CA LEU A 47 -14.98 4.53 -1.18
C LEU A 47 -16.36 4.04 -1.66
N THR A 48 -16.78 4.44 -2.87
CA THR A 48 -18.08 4.11 -3.47
C THR A 48 -18.11 2.79 -4.26
N ALA A 49 -16.97 2.10 -4.40
CA ALA A 49 -16.95 0.77 -5.01
C ALA A 49 -17.74 -0.23 -4.16
N SER A 50 -18.26 -1.29 -4.78
CA SER A 50 -18.98 -2.32 -4.02
C SER A 50 -18.03 -3.08 -3.10
N ASP A 51 -18.58 -3.73 -2.07
CA ASP A 51 -17.78 -4.56 -1.18
C ASP A 51 -17.17 -5.75 -1.93
N GLU A 52 -17.85 -6.29 -2.94
CA GLU A 52 -17.32 -7.38 -3.78
C GLU A 52 -16.07 -6.95 -4.56
N ASP A 53 -16.07 -5.74 -5.13
CA ASP A 53 -14.90 -5.20 -5.85
C ASP A 53 -13.72 -4.97 -4.90
N LYS A 54 -14.01 -4.49 -3.68
CA LYS A 54 -13.01 -4.29 -2.62
C LYS A 54 -12.42 -5.62 -2.15
N ASP A 55 -13.27 -6.61 -1.89
CA ASP A 55 -12.84 -7.94 -1.47
C ASP A 55 -11.99 -8.61 -2.56
N SER A 56 -12.42 -8.53 -3.82
CA SER A 56 -11.66 -9.03 -4.96
C SER A 56 -10.27 -8.37 -5.07
N PHE A 57 -10.18 -7.06 -4.86
CA PHE A 57 -8.90 -6.35 -4.85
C PHE A 57 -7.97 -6.87 -3.75
N TYR A 58 -8.47 -7.03 -2.52
CA TYR A 58 -7.66 -7.52 -1.40
C TYR A 58 -7.25 -8.99 -1.59
N ASP A 59 -8.09 -9.83 -2.19
CA ASP A 59 -7.75 -11.22 -2.52
C ASP A 59 -6.59 -11.30 -3.52
N VAL A 60 -6.64 -10.50 -4.59
CA VAL A 60 -5.56 -10.44 -5.58
C VAL A 60 -4.29 -9.89 -4.94
N LEU A 61 -4.38 -8.82 -4.15
CA LEU A 61 -3.24 -8.24 -3.44
C LEU A 61 -2.60 -9.23 -2.47
N GLN A 62 -3.41 -9.96 -1.70
CA GLN A 62 -2.95 -11.00 -0.78
C GLN A 62 -2.22 -12.11 -1.53
N ALA A 63 -2.74 -12.53 -2.68
CA ALA A 63 -2.09 -13.54 -3.51
C ALA A 63 -0.76 -13.04 -4.10
N VAL A 64 -0.65 -11.75 -4.45
CA VAL A 64 0.62 -11.15 -4.91
C VAL A 64 1.64 -11.10 -3.78
N VAL A 65 1.25 -10.59 -2.61
CA VAL A 65 2.13 -10.48 -1.44
C VAL A 65 2.58 -11.85 -0.93
N GLY A 66 1.69 -12.84 -0.91
CA GLY A 66 2.01 -14.21 -0.49
C GLY A 66 3.04 -14.92 -1.38
N ARG A 67 3.26 -14.46 -2.61
CA ARG A 67 4.29 -14.99 -3.52
C ARG A 67 5.65 -14.30 -3.39
N ILE A 68 5.74 -13.22 -2.62
CA ILE A 68 6.99 -12.48 -2.43
C ILE A 68 7.84 -13.21 -1.38
N PRO A 69 9.11 -13.54 -1.69
CA PRO A 69 9.99 -14.21 -0.73
C PRO A 69 10.06 -13.50 0.61
N ALA A 70 10.11 -14.26 1.70
CA ALA A 70 10.22 -13.70 3.04
C ALA A 70 11.54 -12.91 3.24
N SER A 71 12.59 -13.28 2.51
CA SER A 71 13.91 -12.64 2.53
C SER A 71 13.99 -11.32 1.74
N ASP A 72 12.98 -11.02 0.92
CA ASP A 72 12.87 -9.74 0.24
C ASP A 72 12.34 -8.68 1.22
N ILE A 73 12.88 -7.47 1.12
CA ILE A 73 12.26 -6.29 1.70
C ILE A 73 11.00 -6.01 0.89
N LEU A 74 9.82 -6.13 1.53
CA LEU A 74 8.54 -5.85 0.91
C LEU A 74 8.11 -4.41 1.20
N ILE A 75 7.82 -3.68 0.12
CA ILE A 75 7.17 -2.37 0.14
C ILE A 75 5.85 -2.50 -0.64
N VAL A 76 4.73 -2.11 -0.03
CA VAL A 76 3.44 -1.95 -0.72
C VAL A 76 3.06 -0.48 -0.66
N ALA A 77 2.93 0.17 -1.80
CA ALA A 77 2.81 1.62 -1.86
C ALA A 77 1.80 2.08 -2.91
N GLY A 78 1.19 3.23 -2.70
CA GLY A 78 0.30 3.86 -3.68
C GLY A 78 -0.95 4.43 -3.04
N ASP A 79 -1.98 4.63 -3.84
CA ASP A 79 -3.26 5.17 -3.41
C ASP A 79 -4.12 4.02 -2.88
N TRP A 80 -4.39 4.05 -1.58
CA TRP A 80 -5.22 3.06 -0.91
C TRP A 80 -6.68 3.49 -0.79
N ASN A 81 -7.04 4.71 -1.19
CA ASN A 81 -8.37 5.28 -1.00
C ASN A 81 -8.90 5.11 0.45
N ALA A 82 -7.99 5.00 1.42
CA ALA A 82 -8.28 4.58 2.78
C ALA A 82 -7.76 5.61 3.77
N ARG A 83 -8.56 5.91 4.79
CA ARG A 83 -8.16 6.75 5.92
C ARG A 83 -8.16 5.89 7.16
N THR A 84 -6.99 5.64 7.72
CA THR A 84 -6.85 4.76 8.90
C THR A 84 -7.27 5.43 10.20
N GLY A 85 -7.31 6.77 10.23
CA GLY A 85 -7.65 7.53 11.43
C GLY A 85 -6.67 7.28 12.60
N PRO A 86 -7.02 7.73 13.82
CA PRO A 86 -6.17 7.58 14.99
C PRO A 86 -5.94 6.11 15.34
N SER A 87 -4.69 5.74 15.60
CA SER A 87 -4.36 4.45 16.19
C SER A 87 -5.08 4.32 17.55
N ASN A 88 -5.80 3.23 17.75
CA ASN A 88 -6.06 2.76 19.10
C ASN A 88 -4.74 2.19 19.64
N THR A 89 -4.47 2.32 20.95
CA THR A 89 -3.17 1.98 21.56
C THR A 89 -2.65 0.56 21.22
N THR A 90 -3.52 -0.35 20.79
CA THR A 90 -3.19 -1.69 20.30
C THR A 90 -2.47 -1.73 18.94
N ASN A 91 -2.67 -0.74 18.06
CA ASN A 91 -2.19 -0.74 16.68
C ASN A 91 -1.02 0.24 16.41
N ASP A 92 -0.44 0.83 17.46
CA ASP A 92 0.62 1.83 17.33
C ASP A 92 1.85 1.34 16.55
N HIS A 93 2.16 0.05 16.66
CA HIS A 93 3.25 -0.59 15.94
C HIS A 93 2.98 -0.68 14.42
N ILE A 94 1.70 -0.67 14.02
CA ILE A 94 1.24 -0.78 12.63
C ILE A 94 1.04 0.60 12.02
N LEU A 95 0.24 1.46 12.66
CA LEU A 95 -0.17 2.75 12.08
C LEU A 95 0.80 3.89 12.35
N GLY A 96 1.70 3.74 13.32
CA GLY A 96 2.53 4.85 13.78
C GLY A 96 1.79 5.78 14.74
N ARG A 97 2.52 6.77 15.27
CA ARG A 97 2.10 7.60 16.40
C ARG A 97 1.43 8.91 16.00
N PHE A 98 1.45 9.27 14.72
CA PHE A 98 0.94 10.57 14.23
C PHE A 98 -0.14 10.44 13.15
N PRO A 99 -1.23 9.71 13.44
CA PRO A 99 -2.34 9.56 12.51
C PRO A 99 -3.11 10.88 12.31
N ILE A 100 -3.74 11.03 11.14
CA ILE A 100 -4.57 12.20 10.83
C ILE A 100 -5.95 11.79 10.28
N GLY A 101 -6.94 12.64 10.57
CA GLY A 101 -8.33 12.43 10.12
C GLY A 101 -9.06 11.37 10.93
N ASN A 102 -10.25 11.00 10.46
CA ASN A 102 -11.07 9.94 11.04
C ASN A 102 -10.90 8.65 10.22
N GLN A 103 -11.05 7.50 10.89
CA GLN A 103 -11.02 6.21 10.21
C GLN A 103 -12.26 6.05 9.32
N CYS A 104 -12.09 5.50 8.12
CA CYS A 104 -13.18 5.02 7.28
C CYS A 104 -13.17 3.49 7.20
N ALA A 105 -14.25 2.89 6.69
CA ALA A 105 -14.36 1.43 6.54
C ALA A 105 -13.17 0.84 5.75
N ASP A 106 -12.76 1.50 4.67
CA ASP A 106 -11.60 1.06 3.88
C ASP A 106 -10.26 1.20 4.65
N GLY A 107 -10.21 2.11 5.63
CA GLY A 107 -9.09 2.22 6.57
C GLY A 107 -8.96 1.03 7.50
N GLU A 108 -10.08 0.44 7.93
CA GLU A 108 -10.09 -0.80 8.70
C GLU A 108 -9.60 -1.98 7.85
N ARG A 109 -10.05 -2.09 6.60
CA ARG A 109 -9.57 -3.11 5.64
C ARG A 109 -8.05 -3.01 5.44
N LEU A 110 -7.52 -1.79 5.26
CA LEU A 110 -6.08 -1.55 5.16
C LEU A 110 -5.32 -1.99 6.42
N VAL A 111 -5.82 -1.65 7.61
CA VAL A 111 -5.21 -2.07 8.88
C VAL A 111 -5.21 -3.58 9.01
N ASN A 112 -6.34 -4.24 8.73
CA ASN A 112 -6.46 -5.70 8.82
C ASN A 112 -5.50 -6.40 7.84
N PHE A 113 -5.38 -5.89 6.61
CA PHE A 113 -4.39 -6.37 5.65
C PHE A 113 -2.95 -6.19 6.15
N ALA A 114 -2.65 -5.04 6.75
CA ALA A 114 -1.33 -4.76 7.31
C ALA A 114 -1.00 -5.70 8.48
N VAL A 115 -1.93 -5.92 9.41
CA VAL A 115 -1.81 -6.88 10.51
C VAL A 115 -1.50 -8.27 9.97
N ALA A 116 -2.32 -8.76 9.03
CA ALA A 116 -2.23 -10.12 8.51
C ALA A 116 -0.90 -10.42 7.78
N ASN A 117 -0.26 -9.38 7.23
CA ASN A 117 0.99 -9.51 6.47
C ASN A 117 2.22 -8.96 7.21
N HIS A 118 2.09 -8.66 8.51
CA HIS A 118 3.14 -8.05 9.33
C HIS A 118 3.71 -6.78 8.71
N LEU A 119 2.86 -5.93 8.13
CA LEU A 119 3.24 -4.66 7.53
C LEU A 119 3.02 -3.52 8.52
N THR A 120 3.93 -2.56 8.51
CA THR A 120 3.79 -1.26 9.15
C THR A 120 3.41 -0.22 8.11
N VAL A 121 2.38 0.59 8.37
CA VAL A 121 2.07 1.83 7.65
C VAL A 121 3.08 2.92 8.07
N SER A 122 4.01 3.24 7.20
CA SER A 122 5.11 4.17 7.50
C SER A 122 4.73 5.65 7.36
N SER A 123 3.66 5.95 6.62
CA SER A 123 3.27 7.33 6.27
C SER A 123 2.86 8.20 7.46
N MET A 124 2.65 7.61 8.64
CA MET A 124 2.25 8.29 9.88
C MET A 124 3.20 7.99 11.06
N ARG A 125 4.37 7.38 10.79
CA ARG A 125 5.37 7.06 11.84
C ARG A 125 6.14 8.26 12.34
N PHE A 126 6.36 9.26 11.49
CA PHE A 126 7.16 10.44 11.81
C PHE A 126 6.29 11.67 12.01
N GLN A 127 6.67 12.51 12.97
CA GLN A 127 5.98 13.77 13.21
C GLN A 127 6.28 14.74 12.07
N HIS A 128 5.24 15.12 11.34
CA HIS A 128 5.33 16.10 10.27
C HIS A 128 4.22 17.16 10.37
N PRO A 129 4.42 18.35 9.80
CA PRO A 129 3.34 19.31 9.62
C PRO A 129 2.18 18.67 8.85
N ARG A 130 0.93 18.90 9.30
CA ARG A 130 -0.27 18.30 8.70
C ARG A 130 -0.34 18.43 7.18
N ARG A 131 0.04 19.59 6.63
CA ARG A 131 0.07 19.85 5.18
C ARG A 131 1.00 18.92 4.38
N HIS A 132 1.98 18.29 5.02
CA HIS A 132 2.89 17.34 4.37
C HIS A 132 2.39 15.89 4.46
N LEU A 133 1.38 15.63 5.30
CA LEU A 133 0.77 14.31 5.46
C LEU A 133 -0.45 14.13 4.53
N LEU A 134 -1.06 15.23 4.10
CA LEU A 134 -2.18 15.23 3.15
C LEU A 134 -1.64 14.92 1.75
N THR A 135 -2.27 13.97 1.07
CA THR A 135 -1.83 13.49 -0.25
C THR A 135 -2.87 13.75 -1.33
N TRP A 136 -4.11 14.05 -0.93
CA TRP A 136 -5.21 14.36 -1.83
C TRP A 136 -6.03 15.55 -1.32
N TYR A 137 -6.48 16.38 -2.26
CA TYR A 137 -7.37 17.52 -2.03
C TYR A 137 -8.57 17.41 -2.98
N SER A 138 -9.77 17.73 -2.49
CA SER A 138 -10.94 17.83 -3.36
C SER A 138 -10.82 19.02 -4.31
N ASN A 139 -11.48 18.95 -5.47
CA ASN A 139 -11.44 20.02 -6.46
C ASN A 139 -11.96 21.37 -5.93
N ASP A 140 -12.86 21.35 -4.94
CA ASP A 140 -13.36 22.55 -4.27
C ASP A 140 -12.47 23.03 -3.11
N GLY A 141 -11.40 22.30 -2.79
CA GLY A 141 -10.45 22.59 -1.72
C GLY A 141 -10.99 22.41 -0.30
N VAL A 142 -12.22 21.92 -0.13
CA VAL A 142 -12.88 21.78 1.18
C VAL A 142 -12.36 20.57 1.94
N ALA A 143 -12.13 19.45 1.25
CA ALA A 143 -11.65 18.22 1.83
C ALA A 143 -10.17 17.99 1.49
N ALA A 144 -9.43 17.51 2.47
CA ALA A 144 -8.07 17.04 2.28
C ALA A 144 -7.87 15.75 3.07
N ASN A 145 -7.29 14.74 2.43
CA ASN A 145 -7.14 13.42 2.99
C ASN A 145 -5.71 12.90 2.78
N GLN A 146 -5.30 12.00 3.67
CA GLN A 146 -4.16 11.12 3.43
C GLN A 146 -4.73 9.78 3.00
N ILE A 147 -4.52 9.44 1.73
CA ILE A 147 -4.99 8.20 1.11
C ILE A 147 -3.85 7.43 0.44
N ASP A 148 -2.71 8.10 0.22
CA ASP A 148 -1.49 7.45 -0.25
C ASP A 148 -0.67 6.97 0.94
N HIS A 149 -0.37 5.68 0.96
CA HIS A 149 0.36 5.04 2.05
C HIS A 149 1.49 4.17 1.54
N PHE A 150 2.56 4.12 2.34
CA PHE A 150 3.67 3.20 2.18
C PHE A 150 3.62 2.20 3.32
N LEU A 151 3.50 0.92 2.99
CA LEU A 151 3.53 -0.20 3.92
C LEU A 151 4.84 -0.94 3.76
N VAL A 152 5.51 -1.23 4.86
CA VAL A 152 6.81 -1.93 4.87
C VAL A 152 6.70 -3.12 5.79
N ARG A 153 7.18 -4.29 5.36
CA ARG A 153 7.22 -5.47 6.22
C ARG A 153 8.07 -5.19 7.46
N SER A 154 7.46 -5.38 8.62
CA SER A 154 8.09 -5.27 9.92
C SER A 154 9.12 -6.39 10.06
N CYS A 155 10.32 -6.05 10.55
CA CYS A 155 11.37 -7.00 10.87
C CYS A 155 11.08 -7.75 12.17
#